data_AF-A0AAJ1Q5Q2-F1
#
_entry.id   AF-A0AAJ1Q5Q2-F1
#
_cell.length_a   1.000
_cell.length_b   1.000
_cell.length_c   1.000
_cell.angle_alpha   90.00
_cell.angle_beta   90.00
_cell.angle_gamma   90.00
#
_symmetry.space_group_name_H-M   'P 1'
#
loop_
_entity.id
_entity.type
_entity.pdbx_description
1 polymer ?
#
loop_
_entity_poly.entity_id
_entity_poly.type
_entity_poly.pdbx_seq_one_letter_code
_entity_poly.pdbx_strand_id
1 'polypeptide(L)'
;MKTPQTITLKYADSIERYDPITDTYTGSETRLVEIPCLANYLSQERIFELYGDRTNRVLVVRFNQEQVPFKEAIYQGRTFVPIESIDAPIKGAVRLKEVAADE
;
A
#
# COMPACT_ATOMS: atom_id res chain seq x y z
N MET A 1 21.38 -16.23 -3.97
CA MET A 1 19.93 -16.00 -4.13
C MET A 1 19.62 -14.63 -3.53
N LYS A 2 19.00 -13.72 -4.28
CA LYS A 2 18.67 -12.38 -3.78
C LYS A 2 17.42 -12.50 -2.91
N THR A 3 17.48 -12.09 -1.65
CA THR A 3 16.34 -12.10 -0.74
C THR A 3 15.19 -11.32 -1.38
N PRO A 4 13.97 -11.90 -1.49
CA PRO A 4 12.83 -11.17 -2.00
C PRO A 4 12.57 -9.95 -1.11
N GLN A 5 12.25 -8.82 -1.71
CA GLN A 5 11.92 -7.62 -0.95
C GLN A 5 10.58 -7.85 -0.24
N THR A 6 10.41 -7.29 0.94
CA THR A 6 9.16 -7.36 1.70
C THR A 6 8.53 -5.98 1.82
N ILE A 7 7.21 -5.95 1.83
CA ILE A 7 6.40 -4.75 2.10
C ILE A 7 5.33 -5.11 3.12
N THR A 8 5.08 -4.23 4.08
CA THR A 8 4.00 -4.41 5.05
C THR A 8 2.74 -3.72 4.54
N LEU A 9 1.67 -4.47 4.34
CA LEU A 9 0.36 -3.93 3.93
C LEU A 9 -0.52 -3.73 5.15
N LYS A 10 -1.18 -2.58 5.22
CA LYS A 10 -2.14 -2.21 6.26
C LYS A 10 -3.55 -2.26 5.68
N TYR A 11 -4.32 -3.24 6.12
CA TYR A 11 -5.72 -3.39 5.74
C TYR A 11 -6.61 -2.67 6.74
N ALA A 12 -7.64 -1.98 6.24
CA ALA A 12 -8.68 -1.42 7.08
C ALA A 12 -9.75 -2.50 7.31
N ASP A 13 -9.71 -3.19 8.43
CA ASP A 13 -10.83 -4.05 8.84
C ASP A 13 -11.95 -3.15 9.38
N SER A 14 -12.78 -2.63 8.48
CA SER A 14 -13.88 -1.72 8.81
C SER A 14 -15.15 -2.51 9.05
N ILE A 15 -15.19 -3.26 10.15
CA ILE A 15 -16.46 -3.66 10.74
C ILE A 15 -16.38 -3.30 12.21
N GLU A 16 -16.85 -2.11 12.56
CA GLU A 16 -17.15 -1.77 13.94
C GLU A 16 -18.22 -2.74 14.43
N ARG A 17 -17.86 -3.60 15.38
CA ARG A 17 -18.81 -4.54 15.95
C ARG A 17 -19.43 -3.88 17.17
N TYR A 18 -20.73 -3.62 17.09
CA TYR A 18 -21.48 -3.18 18.26
C TYR A 18 -21.57 -4.31 19.28
N ASP A 19 -21.12 -4.05 20.50
CA ASP A 19 -21.31 -4.95 21.64
C ASP A 19 -22.52 -4.48 22.47
N PRO A 20 -23.65 -5.21 22.46
CA PRO A 20 -24.85 -4.84 23.20
C PRO A 20 -24.76 -5.05 24.72
N ILE A 21 -23.71 -5.73 25.20
CA ILE A 21 -23.50 -5.99 26.63
C ILE A 21 -22.78 -4.80 27.27
N THR A 22 -21.83 -4.22 26.56
CA THR A 22 -21.05 -3.06 27.03
C THR A 22 -21.54 -1.73 26.47
N ASP A 23 -22.50 -1.72 25.55
CA ASP A 23 -23.03 -0.52 24.86
C ASP A 23 -21.92 0.25 24.11
N THR A 24 -20.92 -0.48 23.61
CA THR A 24 -19.75 0.11 22.95
C THR A 24 -19.53 -0.49 21.57
N TYR A 25 -19.11 0.35 20.64
CA TYR A 25 -18.51 -0.11 19.40
C TYR A 25 -17.07 -0.57 19.68
N THR A 26 -16.78 -1.86 19.48
CA THR A 26 -15.41 -2.36 19.47
C THR A 26 -14.88 -2.21 18.04
N GLY A 27 -13.90 -1.31 17.88
CA GLY A 27 -13.37 -0.90 16.59
C GLY A 27 -12.16 -1.71 16.15
N SER A 28 -12.30 -2.31 14.96
CA SER A 28 -11.29 -2.38 13.89
C SER A 28 -9.84 -2.59 14.31
N GLU A 29 -9.44 -3.85 14.52
CA GLU A 29 -8.02 -4.18 14.52
C GLU A 29 -7.44 -3.88 13.13
N THR A 30 -6.49 -2.94 13.10
CA THR A 30 -5.68 -2.71 11.91
C THR A 30 -4.85 -3.98 11.64
N ARG A 31 -5.16 -4.67 10.55
CA ARG A 31 -4.39 -5.86 10.15
C ARG A 31 -3.15 -5.44 9.36
N LEU A 32 -1.98 -5.74 9.91
CA LEU A 32 -0.69 -5.60 9.23
C LEU A 32 -0.23 -6.96 8.71
N VAL A 33 0.16 -7.03 7.43
CA VAL A 33 0.66 -8.27 6.83
C VAL A 33 1.92 -7.98 6.00
N GLU A 34 3.00 -8.69 6.29
CA GLU A 34 4.22 -8.64 5.48
C GLU A 34 4.13 -9.59 4.29
N ILE A 35 4.31 -9.05 3.09
CA ILE A 35 4.16 -9.79 1.83
C ILE A 35 5.45 -9.66 1.00
N PRO A 36 5.98 -10.76 0.44
CA PRO A 36 7.07 -10.69 -0.52
C PRO A 36 6.60 -10.02 -1.82
N CYS A 37 7.39 -9.09 -2.34
CA CYS A 37 7.04 -8.29 -3.50
C CYS A 37 8.29 -7.89 -4.31
N LEU A 38 8.04 -7.34 -5.50
CA LEU A 38 9.03 -6.59 -6.26
C LEU A 38 8.63 -5.11 -6.26
N ALA A 39 9.40 -4.29 -5.55
CA ALA A 39 9.17 -2.86 -5.48
C ALA A 39 10.23 -2.10 -6.29
N ASN A 40 9.80 -1.13 -7.09
CA ASN A 40 10.67 -0.24 -7.87
C ASN A 40 10.12 1.19 -7.85
N TYR A 41 10.99 2.17 -7.66
CA TYR A 41 10.60 3.58 -7.77
C TYR A 41 10.46 4.00 -9.23
N LEU A 42 9.46 4.81 -9.53
CA LEU A 42 9.38 5.51 -10.82
C LEU A 42 10.42 6.62 -10.88
N SER A 43 10.95 6.89 -12.07
CA SER A 43 11.78 8.06 -12.32
C SER A 43 10.94 9.35 -12.24
N GLN A 44 11.57 10.48 -11.90
CA GLN A 44 10.87 11.76 -11.83
C GLN A 44 10.24 12.16 -13.17
N GLU A 45 10.91 11.86 -14.29
CA GLU A 45 10.37 12.08 -15.63
C GLU A 45 9.04 11.33 -15.80
N ARG A 46 9.00 10.05 -15.41
CA ARG A 46 7.81 9.23 -15.56
C ARG A 46 6.67 9.66 -14.62
N ILE A 47 7.01 10.11 -13.42
CA ILE A 47 6.03 10.66 -12.46
C ILE A 47 5.42 11.95 -13.03
N PHE A 48 6.23 12.81 -13.63
CA PHE A 48 5.77 14.05 -14.25
C PHE A 48 4.86 13.79 -15.45
N GLU A 49 5.19 12.82 -16.30
CA GLU A 49 4.33 12.42 -17.43
C GLU A 49 2.97 11.90 -16.97
N LEU A 50 2.93 11.11 -15.88
CA LEU A 50 1.72 10.44 -15.42
C LEU A 50 0.84 11.33 -14.53
N TYR A 51 1.45 12.15 -13.66
CA TYR A 51 0.76 12.86 -12.60
C TYR A 51 0.99 14.38 -12.62
N GLY A 52 1.82 14.90 -13.54
CA GLY A 52 2.15 16.33 -13.60
C GLY A 52 3.00 16.83 -12.43
N ASP A 53 3.51 15.95 -11.58
CA ASP A 53 4.21 16.26 -10.34
C ASP A 53 5.67 15.80 -10.40
N ARG A 54 6.58 16.62 -9.86
CA ARG A 54 8.04 16.33 -9.83
C ARG A 54 8.59 16.08 -8.43
N THR A 55 7.76 16.27 -7.41
CA THR A 55 8.13 16.23 -6.00
C THR A 55 7.74 14.91 -5.33
N ASN A 56 6.66 14.30 -5.78
CA ASN A 56 6.14 13.06 -5.25
C ASN A 56 7.07 11.90 -5.60
N ARG A 57 7.14 10.94 -4.68
CA ARG A 57 7.79 9.65 -4.91
C ARG A 57 6.71 8.60 -5.12
N VAL A 58 6.82 7.88 -6.22
CA VAL A 58 5.89 6.82 -6.58
C VAL A 58 6.63 5.48 -6.61
N LEU A 59 6.11 4.52 -5.86
CA LEU A 59 6.59 3.16 -5.78
C LEU A 59 5.65 2.26 -6.60
N VAL A 60 6.20 1.48 -7.52
CA VAL A 60 5.48 0.41 -8.20
C VAL A 60 5.78 -0.89 -7.47
N VAL A 61 4.75 -1.49 -6.90
CA VAL A 61 4.85 -2.76 -6.19
C VAL A 61 4.17 -3.84 -7.02
N ARG A 62 4.86 -4.97 -7.21
CA ARG A 62 4.31 -6.15 -7.88
C ARG A 62 4.26 -7.29 -6.89
N PHE A 63 3.06 -7.82 -6.68
CA PHE A 63 2.85 -8.98 -5.82
C PHE A 63 2.87 -10.28 -6.63
N ASN A 64 3.23 -11.39 -5.98
CA ASN A 64 3.17 -12.71 -6.61
C ASN A 64 1.73 -13.21 -6.78
N GLN A 65 0.82 -12.71 -5.95
CA GLN A 65 -0.61 -13.00 -5.95
C GLN A 65 -1.38 -11.68 -5.82
N GLU A 66 -2.60 -11.65 -6.37
CA GLU A 66 -3.48 -10.50 -6.22
C GLU A 66 -3.74 -10.22 -4.74
N GLN A 67 -3.60 -8.96 -4.33
CA GLN A 67 -3.88 -8.53 -2.97
C GLN A 67 -5.27 -7.94 -2.91
N VAL A 68 -5.98 -8.17 -1.81
CA VAL A 68 -7.21 -7.43 -1.52
C VAL A 68 -6.86 -5.94 -1.34
N PRO A 69 -7.79 -5.01 -1.57
CA PRO A 69 -7.55 -3.59 -1.35
C PRO A 69 -7.04 -3.31 0.07
N PHE A 70 -5.89 -2.66 0.17
CA PHE A 70 -5.28 -2.21 1.43
C PHE A 70 -5.31 -0.69 1.51
N LYS A 71 -5.19 -0.14 2.72
CA LYS A 71 -5.24 1.30 2.98
C LYS A 71 -3.88 1.95 2.81
N GLU A 72 -2.85 1.33 3.37
CA GLU A 72 -1.49 1.86 3.39
C GLU A 72 -0.49 0.72 3.20
N ALA A 73 0.73 1.06 2.78
CA ALA A 73 1.83 0.13 2.69
C ALA A 73 3.10 0.77 3.26
N ILE A 74 3.88 0.00 3.99
CA ILE A 74 5.14 0.43 4.59
C ILE A 74 6.27 -0.33 3.90
N TYR A 75 7.17 0.42 3.28
CA TYR A 75 8.32 -0.11 2.56
C TYR A 75 9.57 0.67 2.95
N GLN A 76 10.60 -0.03 3.44
CA GLN A 76 11.86 0.58 3.88
C GLN A 76 11.69 1.75 4.87
N GLY A 77 10.72 1.62 5.80
CA GLY A 77 10.43 2.65 6.80
C GLY A 77 9.64 3.86 6.30
N ARG A 78 9.16 3.84 5.05
CA ARG A 78 8.32 4.89 4.47
C ARG A 78 6.90 4.40 4.25
N THR A 79 5.95 5.30 4.42
CA THR A 79 4.53 5.02 4.24
C THR A 79 4.08 5.45 2.86
N PHE A 80 3.31 4.59 2.20
CA PHE A 80 2.75 4.83 0.89
C PHE A 80 1.26 4.49 0.87
N VAL A 81 0.51 5.19 0.02
CA VAL A 81 -0.92 4.95 -0.21
C VAL A 81 -1.14 4.51 -1.65
N PRO A 82 -2.04 3.54 -1.91
CA PRO A 82 -2.34 3.11 -3.27
C PRO A 82 -3.02 4.22 -4.07
N ILE A 83 -2.54 4.45 -5.29
CA ILE A 83 -3.07 5.42 -6.25
C ILE A 83 -3.94 4.70 -7.28
N GLU A 84 -3.38 3.66 -7.90
CA GLU A 84 -4.03 2.91 -8.97
C GLU A 84 -3.45 1.49 -9.07
N SER A 85 -4.30 0.56 -9.50
CA SER A 85 -3.89 -0.77 -9.94
C SER A 85 -3.42 -0.71 -11.39
N ILE A 86 -2.35 -1.45 -11.72
CA ILE A 86 -1.83 -1.56 -13.08
C ILE A 86 -2.41 -2.83 -13.70
N ASP A 87 -3.21 -2.67 -14.75
CA ASP A 87 -3.98 -3.75 -15.38
C ASP A 87 -3.20 -4.59 -16.43
N ALA A 88 -1.87 -4.44 -16.53
CA ALA A 88 -1.07 -5.01 -17.63
C ALA A 88 0.26 -5.63 -17.17
N PRO A 89 0.83 -6.56 -17.96
CA PRO A 89 0.52 -8.00 -18.01
C PRO A 89 0.79 -8.77 -16.69
N ILE A 90 1.12 -8.07 -15.60
CA ILE A 90 1.48 -8.66 -14.32
C ILE A 90 0.34 -8.41 -13.35
N LYS A 91 -0.49 -9.44 -13.11
CA LYS A 91 -1.61 -9.38 -12.17
C LYS A 91 -1.12 -8.93 -10.79
N GLY A 92 -1.82 -8.00 -10.14
CA GLY A 92 -1.48 -7.53 -8.80
C GLY A 92 -0.33 -6.52 -8.73
N ALA A 93 -0.12 -5.70 -9.76
CA ALA A 93 0.78 -4.55 -9.67
C ALA A 93 0.02 -3.30 -9.23
N VAL A 94 0.57 -2.53 -8.28
CA VAL A 94 -0.07 -1.32 -7.72
C VAL A 94 0.94 -0.18 -7.67
N ARG A 95 0.53 1.03 -8.05
CA ARG A 95 1.31 2.25 -7.84
C ARG A 95 0.93 2.87 -6.51
N LEU A 96 1.94 3.21 -5.72
CA LEU A 96 1.79 3.79 -4.40
C LEU A 96 2.47 5.15 -4.36
N LYS A 97 1.82 6.17 -3.79
CA LYS A 97 2.40 7.49 -3.54
C LYS A 97 2.94 7.55 -2.13
N GLU A 98 4.16 8.05 -1.95
CA GLU A 98 4.69 8.35 -0.63
C GLU A 98 3.85 9.44 0.03
N VAL A 99 3.38 9.17 1.24
CA VAL A 99 2.78 10.17 2.11
C VAL A 99 3.83 10.53 3.15
N ALA A 100 4.11 11.83 3.29
CA ALA A 100 4.87 12.28 4.45
C ALA A 100 4.10 11.81 5.69
N ALA A 101 4.80 11.21 6.65
CA ALA A 101 4.21 11.05 7.98
C ALA A 101 3.93 12.47 8.45
N ASP A 102 2.66 12.86 8.47
CA ASP A 102 2.24 14.06 9.19
C ASP A 102 2.61 13.78 10.65
N GLU A 103 3.65 14.47 11.12
CA GLU A 103 4.15 14.42 12.49
C GLU A 103 3.17 15.12 13.45
#